data_AF-Q00YT9-F1
#
_entry.id   AF-Q00YT9-F1
#
_cell.length_a   1.000
_cell.length_b   1.000
_cell.length_c   1.000
_cell.angle_alpha   90.00
_cell.angle_beta   90.00
_cell.angle_gamma   90.00
#
_symmetry.space_group_name_H-M   'P 1'
#
loop_
_entity.id
_entity.type
_entity.pdbx_description
1 polymer ?
#
loop_
_entity_poly.entity_id
_entity_poly.type
_entity_poly.pdbx_seq_one_letter_code
_entity_poly.pdbx_strand_id
1 'polypeptide(L)'
;MAHATLDVELSDRAALALRQLVNVHGFDVQSALTAVSTLETSGETSESSLEVDVKRCVDYMFDVLGVVDAGGSALGMTSTCAHAVGVRSGECEHSRACETCGTTSELWACGACGKSFCGRYQNACAKKHASESAHDVCVSWDDMSCWCYACETYVDPSSFENVAERVESMLRARAC
;
A
#
# COMPACT_ATOMS: atom_id res chain seq x y z
N MET A 1 -27.08 18.59 -19.19
CA MET A 1 -26.10 17.69 -19.82
C MET A 1 -26.04 16.46 -18.96
N ALA A 2 -26.55 15.34 -19.46
CA ALA A 2 -26.63 14.09 -18.71
C ALA A 2 -25.23 13.51 -18.52
N HIS A 3 -24.76 13.39 -17.28
CA HIS A 3 -23.66 12.49 -16.96
C HIS A 3 -24.21 11.07 -17.07
N ALA A 4 -23.97 10.42 -18.21
CA ALA A 4 -24.16 8.99 -18.34
C ALA A 4 -23.06 8.32 -17.49
N THR A 5 -23.41 7.93 -16.27
CA THR A 5 -22.66 6.90 -15.56
C THR A 5 -22.89 5.61 -16.34
N LEU A 6 -21.88 5.20 -17.10
CA LEU A 6 -21.82 3.85 -17.66
C LEU A 6 -21.70 2.90 -16.46
N ASP A 7 -22.85 2.42 -15.98
CA ASP A 7 -22.89 1.26 -15.10
C ASP A 7 -22.48 0.05 -15.93
N VAL A 8 -21.17 -0.16 -16.05
CA VAL A 8 -20.61 -1.37 -16.66
C VAL A 8 -20.89 -2.49 -15.67
N GLU A 9 -21.90 -3.30 -15.94
CA GLU A 9 -22.16 -4.52 -15.17
C GLU A 9 -21.04 -5.53 -15.46
N LEU A 10 -20.02 -5.52 -14.60
CA LEU A 10 -18.93 -6.49 -14.63
C LEU A 10 -19.37 -7.81 -13.99
N SER A 11 -18.97 -8.93 -14.60
CA SER A 11 -19.04 -10.23 -13.95
C SER A 11 -18.25 -10.26 -12.62
N ASP A 12 -18.67 -11.10 -11.66
CA ASP A 12 -17.96 -11.26 -10.37
C ASP A 12 -16.46 -11.57 -10.57
N ARG A 13 -16.14 -12.35 -11.60
CA ARG A 13 -14.78 -12.68 -12.03
C ARG A 13 -14.00 -11.44 -12.47
N ALA A 14 -14.57 -10.62 -13.35
CA ALA A 14 -13.96 -9.37 -13.79
C ALA A 14 -13.80 -8.37 -12.64
N ALA A 15 -14.77 -8.30 -11.72
CA ALA A 15 -14.72 -7.43 -10.55
C ALA A 15 -13.59 -7.85 -9.57
N LEU A 16 -13.37 -9.15 -9.37
CA LEU A 16 -12.25 -9.65 -8.56
C LEU A 16 -10.89 -9.35 -9.20
N ALA A 17 -10.75 -9.56 -10.51
CA ALA A 17 -9.54 -9.22 -11.24
C ALA A 17 -9.24 -7.72 -11.17
N LEU A 18 -10.26 -6.87 -11.36
CA LEU A 18 -10.13 -5.42 -11.25
C LEU A 18 -9.58 -5.00 -9.89
N ARG A 19 -10.10 -5.57 -8.79
CA ARG A 19 -9.63 -5.29 -7.44
C ARG A 19 -8.15 -5.67 -7.25
N GLN A 20 -7.72 -6.81 -7.78
CA GLN A 20 -6.30 -7.21 -7.72
C GLN A 20 -5.43 -6.26 -8.52
N LEU A 21 -5.82 -5.92 -9.76
CA LEU A 21 -5.05 -5.04 -10.63
C LEU A 21 -4.86 -3.65 -10.01
N VAL A 22 -5.91 -3.08 -9.41
CA VAL A 22 -5.84 -1.74 -8.82
C VAL A 22 -5.20 -1.75 -7.43
N ASN A 23 -5.61 -2.65 -6.54
CA ASN A 23 -5.20 -2.58 -5.13
C ASN A 23 -3.90 -3.32 -4.82
N VAL A 24 -3.58 -4.37 -5.60
CA VAL A 24 -2.36 -5.17 -5.40
C VAL A 24 -1.29 -4.76 -6.41
N HIS A 25 -1.65 -4.67 -7.68
CA HIS A 25 -0.70 -4.30 -8.74
C HIS A 25 -0.62 -2.80 -9.02
N GLY A 26 -1.46 -1.96 -8.39
CA GLY A 26 -1.34 -0.50 -8.50
C GLY A 26 -1.63 0.08 -9.88
N PHE A 27 -2.31 -0.66 -10.78
CA PHE A 27 -2.71 -0.13 -12.08
C PHE A 27 -3.79 0.94 -11.94
N ASP A 28 -3.78 1.93 -12.83
CA ASP A 28 -4.86 2.91 -12.88
C ASP A 28 -6.19 2.23 -13.22
N VAL A 29 -7.26 2.76 -12.63
CA VAL A 29 -8.59 2.13 -12.72
C VAL A 29 -9.11 2.07 -14.16
N GLN A 30 -8.74 3.00 -15.04
CA GLN A 30 -9.26 3.05 -16.41
C GLN A 30 -8.59 2.00 -17.31
N SER A 31 -7.26 1.86 -17.22
CA SER A 31 -6.53 0.80 -17.91
C SER A 31 -6.96 -0.57 -17.39
N ALA A 32 -7.11 -0.72 -16.08
CA ALA A 32 -7.57 -1.97 -15.48
C ALA A 32 -9.01 -2.32 -15.90
N LEU A 33 -9.93 -1.36 -15.94
CA LEU A 33 -11.30 -1.55 -16.45
C LEU A 33 -11.32 -1.99 -17.92
N THR A 34 -10.48 -1.35 -18.74
CA THR A 34 -10.33 -1.71 -20.16
C THR A 34 -9.84 -3.15 -20.30
N ALA A 35 -8.83 -3.54 -19.51
CA ALA A 35 -8.28 -4.89 -19.53
C ALA A 35 -9.29 -5.96 -19.08
N VAL A 36 -10.02 -5.76 -17.98
CA VAL A 36 -10.99 -6.76 -17.49
C VAL A 36 -12.19 -6.93 -18.42
N SER A 37 -12.57 -5.90 -19.19
CA SER A 37 -13.63 -6.01 -20.19
C SER A 37 -13.29 -7.03 -21.31
N THR A 38 -12.00 -7.27 -21.56
CA THR A 38 -11.55 -8.26 -22.55
C THR A 38 -11.85 -9.69 -22.10
N LEU A 39 -11.88 -9.95 -20.79
CA LEU A 39 -12.20 -11.26 -20.23
C LEU A 39 -13.64 -11.67 -20.60
N GLU A 40 -14.56 -10.71 -20.61
CA GLU A 40 -15.99 -10.94 -20.90
C GLU A 40 -16.22 -11.28 -22.38
N THR A 41 -15.40 -10.72 -23.27
CA THR A 41 -15.49 -11.00 -24.72
C THR A 41 -14.91 -12.35 -25.13
N SER A 42 -14.11 -12.98 -24.27
CA SER A 42 -13.32 -14.15 -24.65
C SER A 42 -14.08 -15.48 -24.70
N GLY A 43 -15.30 -15.57 -24.15
CA GLY A 43 -16.20 -16.73 -24.35
C GLY A 43 -15.64 -18.10 -23.94
N GLU A 44 -14.52 -18.16 -23.23
CA GLU A 44 -13.87 -19.42 -22.82
C GLU A 44 -14.50 -19.95 -21.53
N THR A 45 -15.21 -21.07 -21.65
CA THR A 45 -15.92 -21.80 -20.58
C THR A 45 -14.99 -22.67 -19.71
N SER A 46 -13.68 -22.44 -19.75
CA SER A 46 -12.75 -23.07 -18.82
C SER A 46 -12.73 -22.23 -17.55
N GLU A 47 -12.93 -22.85 -16.38
CA GLU A 47 -12.70 -22.21 -15.07
C GLU A 47 -11.23 -21.76 -15.00
N SER A 48 -10.93 -20.56 -15.50
CA SER A 48 -9.62 -19.96 -15.29
C SER A 48 -9.56 -19.43 -13.86
N SER A 49 -8.47 -19.74 -13.18
CA SER A 49 -8.17 -19.17 -11.87
C SER A 49 -8.08 -17.65 -11.97
N LEU A 50 -8.42 -16.95 -10.89
CA LEU A 50 -8.23 -15.50 -10.75
C LEU A 50 -6.81 -15.06 -11.12
N GLU A 51 -5.79 -15.85 -10.76
CA GLU A 51 -4.40 -15.57 -11.11
C GLU A 51 -4.16 -15.52 -12.63
N VAL A 52 -4.83 -16.41 -13.38
CA VAL A 52 -4.72 -16.45 -14.85
C VAL A 52 -5.39 -15.23 -15.48
N ASP A 53 -6.53 -14.81 -14.93
CA ASP A 53 -7.25 -13.62 -15.41
C ASP A 53 -6.48 -12.33 -15.16
N VAL A 54 -5.96 -12.18 -13.94
CA VAL A 54 -5.11 -11.06 -13.58
C VAL A 54 -3.90 -11.03 -14.50
N LYS A 55 -3.23 -12.16 -14.73
CA LYS A 55 -2.09 -12.22 -15.65
C LYS A 55 -2.48 -11.81 -17.08
N ARG A 56 -3.60 -12.30 -17.62
CA ARG A 56 -4.08 -11.92 -18.96
C ARG A 56 -4.33 -10.42 -19.07
N CYS A 57 -4.91 -9.81 -18.03
CA CYS A 57 -5.14 -8.38 -18.00
C CYS A 57 -3.84 -7.59 -17.96
N VAL A 58 -2.86 -8.02 -17.16
CA VAL A 58 -1.53 -7.41 -17.10
C VAL A 58 -0.84 -7.47 -18.46
N ASP A 59 -0.81 -8.65 -19.09
CA ASP A 59 -0.21 -8.84 -20.41
C ASP A 59 -0.90 -7.93 -21.45
N TYR A 60 -2.24 -7.84 -21.43
CA TYR A 60 -2.99 -6.94 -22.32
C TYR A 60 -2.64 -5.46 -22.09
N MET A 61 -2.51 -5.03 -20.83
CA MET A 61 -2.17 -3.63 -20.52
C MET A 61 -0.77 -3.26 -21.02
N PHE A 62 0.19 -4.19 -20.96
CA PHE A 62 1.54 -3.95 -21.47
C PHE A 62 1.62 -4.04 -22.99
N ASP A 63 1.12 -5.13 -23.56
CA ASP A 63 1.32 -5.45 -24.97
C ASP A 63 0.40 -4.64 -25.90
N VAL A 64 -0.80 -4.28 -25.41
CA VAL A 64 -1.83 -3.62 -26.23
C VAL A 64 -2.04 -2.16 -25.84
N LEU A 65 -2.17 -1.87 -24.55
CA LEU A 65 -2.40 -0.49 -24.10
C LEU A 65 -1.10 0.31 -23.97
N GLY A 66 0.07 -0.36 -23.98
CA GLY A 66 1.37 0.29 -23.80
C GLY A 66 1.49 0.99 -22.45
N VAL A 67 0.76 0.51 -21.44
CA VAL A 67 0.85 1.03 -20.07
C VAL A 67 2.28 0.83 -19.62
N VAL A 68 2.96 1.92 -19.27
CA VAL A 68 4.27 1.80 -18.65
C VAL A 68 4.08 1.23 -17.25
N ASP A 69 4.84 0.20 -16.91
CA ASP A 69 4.93 -0.27 -15.53
C ASP A 69 5.49 0.88 -14.70
N ALA A 70 4.59 1.62 -14.05
CA ALA A 70 4.94 2.73 -13.16
C ALA A 70 5.51 2.21 -11.83
N GLY A 71 5.81 0.91 -11.73
CA GLY A 71 6.05 0.25 -10.47
C GLY A 71 4.73 0.01 -9.78
N GLY A 72 3.92 -0.91 -10.30
CA GLY A 72 3.02 -1.65 -9.43
C GLY A 72 3.85 -2.19 -8.26
N SER A 73 3.37 -2.03 -7.01
CA SER A 73 4.21 -2.22 -5.83
C SER A 73 5.02 -3.50 -5.89
N ALA A 74 6.34 -3.33 -6.09
CA ALA A 74 7.26 -4.41 -6.46
C ALA A 74 7.35 -5.54 -5.40
N LEU A 75 6.68 -5.40 -4.25
CA LEU A 75 6.69 -6.33 -3.13
C LEU A 75 5.34 -6.41 -2.36
N GLY A 76 4.21 -6.07 -2.99
CA GLY A 76 2.90 -6.11 -2.29
C GLY A 76 2.70 -4.97 -1.28
N MET A 77 3.44 -3.88 -1.44
CA MET A 77 3.15 -2.61 -0.78
C MET A 77 1.90 -1.98 -1.43
N THR A 78 1.26 -1.02 -0.78
CA THR A 78 0.16 -0.25 -1.36
C THR A 78 0.60 1.18 -1.63
N SER A 79 0.20 1.70 -2.79
CA SER A 79 0.34 3.12 -3.17
C SER A 79 -0.95 3.92 -2.93
N THR A 80 -2.00 3.31 -2.37
CA THR A 80 -3.36 3.91 -2.26
C THR A 80 -3.93 3.92 -0.84
N CYS A 81 -3.10 3.75 0.19
CA CYS A 81 -3.51 3.80 1.58
C CYS A 81 -4.07 5.17 2.02
N ALA A 82 -5.37 5.24 2.32
CA ALA A 82 -6.00 6.44 2.87
C ALA A 82 -5.40 6.89 4.23
N HIS A 83 -4.85 5.94 5.01
CA HIS A 83 -4.24 6.24 6.31
C HIS A 83 -2.86 6.90 6.19
N ALA A 84 -2.22 6.87 5.01
CA ALA A 84 -0.96 7.57 4.77
C ALA A 84 -1.11 9.10 4.91
N VAL A 85 -2.32 9.64 4.72
CA VAL A 85 -2.63 11.06 4.95
C VAL A 85 -2.44 11.46 6.42
N GLY A 86 -2.58 10.52 7.36
CA GLY A 86 -2.37 10.76 8.79
C GLY A 86 -0.91 10.91 9.20
N VAL A 87 0.03 10.61 8.30
CA VAL A 87 1.46 10.83 8.53
C VAL A 87 1.77 12.31 8.51
N ARG A 88 2.49 12.78 9.53
CA ARG A 88 2.86 14.20 9.65
C ARG A 88 4.27 14.44 9.12
N SER A 89 4.37 15.41 8.23
CA SER A 89 5.61 16.02 7.78
C SER A 89 6.30 16.79 8.93
N GLY A 90 7.63 16.77 8.94
CA GLY A 90 8.44 17.58 9.86
C GLY A 90 9.42 16.81 10.74
N GLU A 91 10.38 17.55 11.28
CA GLU A 91 11.38 17.04 12.21
C GLU A 91 10.72 16.64 13.53
N CYS A 92 11.05 15.45 14.02
CA CYS A 92 10.68 15.00 15.35
C CYS A 92 11.91 14.45 16.05
N GLU A 93 11.92 14.56 17.38
CA GLU A 93 12.95 13.90 18.17
C GLU A 93 12.72 12.39 18.12
N HIS A 94 13.70 11.69 17.56
CA HIS A 94 13.62 10.25 17.32
C HIS A 94 14.21 9.49 18.50
N SER A 95 13.38 8.67 19.16
CA SER A 95 13.84 7.80 20.23
C SER A 95 14.38 6.47 19.66
N ARG A 96 15.55 6.03 20.12
CA ARG A 96 16.13 4.69 19.81
C ARG A 96 15.73 3.62 20.84
N ALA A 97 14.61 3.83 21.53
CA ALA A 97 14.00 2.84 22.41
C ALA A 97 12.48 2.90 22.30
N CYS A 98 11.82 1.78 22.60
CA CYS A 98 10.37 1.70 22.69
C CYS A 98 9.87 2.55 23.86
N GLU A 99 8.98 3.51 23.61
CA GLU A 99 8.39 4.39 24.64
C GLU A 99 7.62 3.62 25.74
N THR A 100 7.15 2.41 25.44
CA THR A 100 6.34 1.63 26.38
C THR A 100 7.16 0.64 27.19
N CYS A 101 8.09 -0.10 26.56
CA CYS A 101 8.80 -1.20 27.21
C CYS A 101 10.33 -1.04 27.23
N GLY A 102 10.87 0.03 26.65
CA GLY A 102 12.29 0.35 26.68
C GLY A 102 13.20 -0.54 25.82
N THR A 103 12.67 -1.55 25.12
CA THR A 103 13.49 -2.34 24.19
C THR A 103 14.04 -1.48 23.05
N THR A 104 15.21 -1.82 22.55
CA THR A 104 15.91 -1.10 21.48
C THR A 104 15.94 -1.88 20.17
N SER A 105 15.27 -3.04 20.09
CA SER A 105 15.23 -3.90 18.91
C SER A 105 13.88 -3.84 18.20
N GLU A 106 13.89 -4.02 16.88
CA GLU A 106 12.69 -4.05 16.03
C GLU A 106 11.81 -2.81 16.27
N LEU A 107 12.40 -1.62 16.14
CA LEU A 107 11.71 -0.37 16.42
C LEU A 107 10.96 0.15 15.21
N TRP A 108 9.76 0.65 15.45
CA TRP A 108 8.87 1.27 14.48
C TRP A 108 8.49 2.67 14.98
N ALA A 109 8.86 3.71 14.23
CA ALA A 109 8.45 5.08 14.50
C ALA A 109 7.03 5.32 13.98
N CYS A 110 6.18 5.90 14.80
CA CYS A 110 4.83 6.29 14.39
C CYS A 110 4.90 7.44 13.38
N GLY A 111 4.24 7.30 12.22
CA GLY A 111 4.23 8.33 11.18
C GLY A 111 3.49 9.61 11.59
N ALA A 112 2.53 9.52 12.51
CA ALA A 112 1.76 10.68 12.96
C ALA A 112 2.47 11.47 14.08
N CYS A 113 3.12 10.80 15.04
CA CYS A 113 3.71 11.47 16.21
C CYS A 113 5.22 11.29 16.40
N GLY A 114 5.89 10.45 15.61
CA GLY A 114 7.33 10.22 15.66
C GLY A 114 7.86 9.38 16.81
N LYS A 115 7.03 9.05 17.80
CA LYS A 115 7.40 8.15 18.89
C LYS A 115 7.75 6.75 18.38
N SER A 116 8.77 6.13 18.96
CA SER A 116 9.23 4.79 18.62
C SER A 116 8.59 3.73 19.51
N PHE A 117 8.16 2.64 18.89
CA PHE A 117 7.58 1.49 19.59
C PHE A 117 8.10 0.18 19.02
N CYS A 118 8.17 -0.86 19.84
CA CYS A 118 8.62 -2.16 19.36
C CYS A 118 7.59 -2.86 18.46
N GLY A 119 8.12 -3.65 17.53
CA GLY A 119 7.38 -4.36 16.52
C GLY A 119 6.49 -5.48 17.05
N ARG A 120 5.72 -6.05 16.13
CA ARG A 120 4.68 -7.06 16.38
C ARG A 120 5.22 -8.33 17.04
N TYR A 121 6.41 -8.75 16.64
CA TYR A 121 7.06 -9.96 17.16
C TYR A 121 7.84 -9.74 18.46
N GLN A 122 7.92 -8.49 18.92
CA GLN A 122 8.42 -8.14 20.25
C GLN A 122 7.25 -8.07 21.25
N ASN A 123 6.95 -6.90 21.81
CA ASN A 123 5.81 -6.69 22.73
C ASN A 123 4.60 -6.05 22.04
N ALA A 124 4.62 -5.92 20.71
CA ALA A 124 3.55 -5.34 19.90
C ALA A 124 3.11 -3.92 20.35
N CYS A 125 4.01 -3.14 20.93
CA CYS A 125 3.69 -1.79 21.42
C CYS A 125 3.27 -0.85 20.28
N ALA A 126 3.85 -1.01 19.08
CA ALA A 126 3.46 -0.22 17.91
C ALA A 126 2.01 -0.50 17.49
N LYS A 127 1.58 -1.78 17.50
CA LYS A 127 0.20 -2.17 17.21
C LYS A 127 -0.79 -1.62 18.24
N LYS A 128 -0.42 -1.70 19.53
CA LYS A 128 -1.24 -1.14 20.62
C LYS A 128 -1.39 0.38 20.48
N HIS A 129 -0.27 1.09 20.27
CA HIS A 129 -0.27 2.53 20.05
C HIS A 129 -1.16 2.95 18.87
N ALA A 130 -1.07 2.24 17.74
CA ALA A 130 -1.92 2.50 16.58
C ALA A 130 -3.42 2.43 16.96
N SER A 131 -3.83 1.39 17.68
CA SER A 131 -5.23 1.22 18.10
C SER A 131 -5.73 2.27 19.11
N GLU A 132 -4.86 2.74 20.02
CA GLU A 132 -5.23 3.69 21.07
C GLU A 132 -5.25 5.15 20.57
N SER A 133 -4.47 5.44 19.53
CA SER A 133 -4.28 6.82 19.02
C SER A 133 -4.83 7.06 17.62
N ALA A 134 -5.34 6.03 16.93
CA ALA A 134 -5.71 6.07 15.52
C ALA A 134 -4.55 6.55 14.63
N HIS A 135 -3.33 6.11 14.96
CA HIS A 135 -2.11 6.38 14.21
C HIS A 135 -1.66 5.12 13.48
N ASP A 136 -2.26 4.84 12.33
CA ASP A 136 -2.15 3.52 11.70
C ASP A 136 -0.83 3.28 10.97
N VAL A 137 -0.15 4.33 10.51
CA VAL A 137 1.09 4.19 9.73
C VAL A 137 2.32 4.33 10.61
N CYS A 138 3.26 3.40 10.48
CA CYS A 138 4.57 3.45 11.12
C CYS A 138 5.70 3.10 10.13
N VAL A 139 6.92 3.50 10.47
CA VAL A 139 8.13 3.32 9.66
C VAL A 139 9.17 2.56 10.49
N SER A 140 9.75 1.51 9.91
CA SER A 140 10.78 0.68 10.52
C SER A 140 12.12 1.42 10.62
N TRP A 141 12.81 1.29 11.75
CA TRP A 141 14.17 1.82 11.93
C TRP A 141 15.25 1.01 11.20
N ASP A 142 14.98 -0.27 10.92
CA ASP A 142 15.99 -1.20 10.41
C ASP A 142 16.18 -1.04 8.90
N ASP A 143 15.07 -0.99 8.17
CA ASP A 143 15.02 -1.02 6.70
C ASP A 143 14.18 0.11 6.08
N MET A 144 13.61 1.02 6.90
CA MET A 144 12.74 2.12 6.44
C MET A 144 11.47 1.67 5.71
N SER A 145 11.10 0.39 5.83
CA SER A 145 9.80 -0.10 5.36
C SER A 145 8.66 0.57 6.14
N CYS A 146 7.54 0.86 5.46
CA CYS A 146 6.38 1.51 6.06
C CYS A 146 5.24 0.50 6.19
N TRP A 147 4.56 0.46 7.33
CA TRP A 147 3.45 -0.45 7.60
C TRP A 147 2.20 0.31 8.01
N CYS A 148 1.05 -0.09 7.49
CA CYS A 148 -0.26 0.38 7.94
C CYS A 148 -0.97 -0.70 8.76
N TYR A 149 -1.25 -0.42 10.03
CA TYR A 149 -1.98 -1.35 10.90
C TYR A 149 -3.45 -1.51 10.54
N ALA A 150 -4.13 -0.47 10.07
CA ALA A 150 -5.53 -0.57 9.64
C ALA A 150 -5.72 -1.38 8.35
N CYS A 151 -4.85 -1.20 7.35
CA CYS A 151 -4.90 -1.93 6.08
C CYS A 151 -4.19 -3.29 6.11
N GLU A 152 -3.47 -3.58 7.19
CA GLU A 152 -2.62 -4.77 7.34
C GLU A 152 -1.69 -5.02 6.15
N THR A 153 -1.07 -3.96 5.63
CA THR A 153 -0.17 -4.04 4.48
C THR A 153 0.98 -3.04 4.59
N TYR A 154 2.05 -3.29 3.84
CA TYR A 154 3.13 -2.33 3.65
C TYR A 154 2.66 -1.16 2.80
N VAL A 155 3.17 0.04 3.08
CA VAL A 155 2.90 1.25 2.32
C VAL A 155 4.15 1.60 1.53
N ASP A 156 4.00 1.91 0.25
CA ASP A 156 5.12 2.42 -0.54
C ASP A 156 5.41 3.88 -0.14
N PRO A 157 6.57 4.18 0.47
CA PRO A 157 6.89 5.54 0.90
C PRO A 157 7.00 6.52 -0.27
N SER A 158 7.36 6.06 -1.48
CA SER A 158 7.52 6.95 -2.65
C SER A 158 6.19 7.43 -3.23
N SER A 159 5.10 6.73 -2.90
CA SER A 159 3.74 7.07 -3.31
C SER A 159 3.10 8.18 -2.45
N PHE A 160 3.72 8.57 -1.33
CA PHE A 160 3.16 9.56 -0.40
C PHE A 160 4.23 10.52 0.13
N GLU A 161 4.13 11.81 -0.22
CA GLU A 161 5.10 12.85 0.17
C GLU A 161 5.35 12.89 1.69
N ASN A 162 4.29 12.91 2.51
CA ASN A 162 4.42 12.92 3.98
C ASN A 162 5.14 11.67 4.53
N VAL A 163 4.98 10.51 3.88
CA VAL A 163 5.65 9.27 4.28
C VAL A 163 7.11 9.30 3.86
N ALA A 164 7.40 9.75 2.65
CA ALA A 164 8.77 9.98 2.17
C ALA A 164 9.54 10.92 3.10
N GLU A 165 8.96 12.07 3.46
CA GLU A 165 9.60 13.02 4.38
C GLU A 165 9.86 12.44 5.77
N ARG A 166 8.95 11.58 6.27
CA ARG A 166 9.16 10.86 7.54
C ARG A 166 10.35 9.90 7.44
N VAL A 167 10.43 9.14 6.36
CA VAL A 167 11.53 8.22 6.09
C VAL A 167 12.85 8.98 6.00
N GLU A 168 12.89 10.11 5.29
CA GLU A 168 14.08 10.97 5.19
C GLU A 168 14.51 11.52 6.55
N SER A 169 13.57 11.99 7.36
CA SER A 169 13.82 12.45 8.73
C SER A 169 14.47 11.36 9.59
N MET A 170 13.98 10.12 9.50
CA MET A 170 14.57 8.97 10.19
C MET A 170 15.94 8.58 9.65
N LEU A 171 16.16 8.63 8.33
CA LEU A 171 17.46 8.37 7.72
C LEU A 171 18.52 9.36 8.21
N ARG A 172 18.18 10.65 8.31
CA ARG A 172 19.07 11.67 8.89
C ARG A 172 19.38 11.37 10.37
N ALA A 173 18.36 11.00 11.14
CA ALA A 173 18.53 10.65 12.55
C ALA A 173 19.31 9.34 12.78
N ARG A 174 19.31 8.41 11.82
CA ARG A 174 20.10 7.17 11.86
C ARG A 174 21.60 7.43 11.65
N ALA A 175 21.94 8.49 10.92
CA ALA A 175 23.32 8.87 10.63
C ALA A 175 24.02 9.64 11.78
N CYS A 176 23.27 10.07 12.80
CA CYS A 176 23.78 10.75 14.00
C CYS A 176 24.02 9.78 15.16
#